data_AF-A0A944Y5Z8-F1
#
_entry.id   AF-A0A944Y5Z8-F1
#
_cell.length_a   1.000
_cell.length_b   1.000
_cell.length_c   1.000
_cell.angle_alpha   90.00
_cell.angle_beta   90.00
_cell.angle_gamma   90.00
#
_symmetry.space_group_name_H-M   'P 1'
#
loop_
_entity.id
_entity.type
_entity.pdbx_description
1 polymer ?
#
loop_
_entity_poly.entity_id
_entity_poly.type
_entity_poly.pdbx_seq_one_letter_code
_entity_poly.pdbx_strand_id
1 'polypeptide(L)'
;MKNSIIAILMLFCGNSFACEGEAQFTAMIVKNENCVVQLDEFSHFRQHVFCPLAQSEVENLGVHLTERQCEVARVGTGLSGVLFIVDGQIFLD
;
A
#
# COMPACT_ATOMS: atom_id res chain seq x y z
N MET A 1 -31.13 -2.02 -42.49
CA MET A 1 -29.67 -2.06 -42.26
C MET A 1 -29.46 -2.15 -40.77
N LYS A 2 -29.25 -3.38 -40.29
CA LYS A 2 -29.20 -3.79 -38.89
C LYS A 2 -27.74 -3.91 -38.44
N ASN A 3 -27.49 -3.51 -37.20
CA ASN A 3 -26.46 -4.01 -36.29
C ASN A 3 -24.99 -3.76 -36.68
N SER A 4 -24.42 -2.61 -36.29
CA SER A 4 -22.96 -2.48 -36.14
C SER A 4 -22.50 -1.50 -35.04
N ILE A 5 -23.34 -1.13 -34.07
CA ILE A 5 -22.99 -0.15 -33.01
C ILE A 5 -22.92 -0.81 -31.61
N ILE A 6 -22.54 -2.09 -31.51
CA ILE A 6 -22.49 -2.80 -30.21
C ILE A 6 -21.06 -3.27 -29.86
N ALA A 7 -20.07 -3.13 -30.76
CA ALA A 7 -18.74 -3.67 -30.53
C ALA A 7 -17.76 -2.74 -29.77
N ILE A 8 -18.06 -1.45 -29.60
CA ILE A 8 -17.12 -0.48 -28.98
C ILE A 8 -17.31 -0.36 -27.45
N LEU A 9 -18.43 -0.84 -26.89
CA LEU A 9 -18.70 -0.73 -25.44
C LEU A 9 -17.99 -1.78 -24.58
N MET A 10 -17.41 -2.84 -25.15
CA MET A 10 -16.80 -3.93 -24.38
C MET A 10 -15.30 -3.74 -24.07
N LEU A 11 -14.65 -2.69 -24.58
CA LEU A 11 -13.21 -2.46 -24.37
C LEU A 11 -12.88 -1.63 -23.11
N PHE A 12 -13.87 -1.18 -22.34
CA PHE A 12 -13.63 -0.29 -21.20
C PHE A 12 -13.56 -0.98 -19.81
N CYS A 13 -13.76 -2.30 -19.72
CA CYS A 13 -13.81 -2.99 -18.43
C CYS A 13 -12.56 -3.81 -18.07
N GLY A 14 -11.49 -3.76 -18.88
CA GLY A 14 -10.37 -4.71 -18.76
C GLY A 14 -9.18 -4.32 -17.89
N ASN A 15 -9.04 -3.06 -17.44
CA ASN A 15 -7.79 -2.59 -16.85
C ASN A 15 -7.75 -2.49 -15.31
N SER A 16 -8.81 -2.90 -14.60
CA SER A 16 -8.88 -2.75 -13.13
C SER A 16 -8.22 -3.87 -12.32
N PHE A 17 -7.46 -4.79 -12.93
CA PHE A 17 -7.00 -6.03 -12.28
C PHE A 17 -5.48 -6.18 -12.07
N ALA A 18 -4.69 -5.11 -12.19
CA ALA A 18 -3.23 -5.20 -12.07
C ALA A 18 -2.60 -4.05 -11.26
N CYS A 19 -3.31 -3.51 -10.28
CA CYS A 19 -2.89 -2.33 -9.56
C CYS A 19 -2.66 -2.70 -8.09
N GLU A 20 -1.39 -2.86 -7.71
CA GLU A 20 -0.97 -3.03 -6.32
C GLU A 20 -0.91 -1.64 -5.67
N GLY A 21 -1.65 -1.44 -4.58
CA GLY A 21 -1.77 -0.13 -3.95
C GLY A 21 -0.43 0.35 -3.40
N GLU A 22 -0.05 1.59 -3.70
CA GLU A 22 1.21 2.22 -3.31
C GLU A 22 1.01 3.57 -2.60
N ALA A 23 1.88 3.86 -1.62
CA ALA A 23 1.98 5.18 -1.01
C ALA A 23 3.39 5.47 -0.48
N GLN A 24 3.82 6.74 -0.56
CA GLN A 24 5.02 7.21 0.14
C GLN A 24 4.65 7.68 1.54
N PHE A 25 5.47 7.38 2.54
CA PHE A 25 5.17 7.75 3.91
C PHE A 25 6.41 8.03 4.76
N THR A 26 6.17 8.71 5.88
CA THR A 26 7.06 8.77 7.04
C THR A 26 6.22 8.73 8.31
N ALA A 27 6.45 7.76 9.18
CA ALA A 27 5.69 7.57 10.41
C ALA A 27 6.55 7.03 11.57
N MET A 28 6.01 7.08 12.79
CA MET A 28 6.62 6.42 13.95
C MET A 28 6.04 5.03 14.20
N ILE A 29 6.90 4.09 14.56
CA ILE A 29 6.50 2.74 14.96
C ILE A 29 5.93 2.79 16.38
N VAL A 30 4.66 2.41 16.55
CA VAL A 30 4.01 2.31 17.87
C VAL A 30 3.95 0.88 18.40
N LYS A 31 4.01 -0.11 17.51
CA LYS A 31 4.01 -1.53 17.85
C LYS A 31 4.90 -2.30 16.87
N ASN A 32 5.63 -3.30 17.36
CA ASN A 32 6.39 -4.24 16.54
C ASN A 32 6.20 -5.66 17.10
N GLU A 33 5.53 -6.52 16.35
CA GLU A 33 5.33 -7.94 16.68
C GLU A 33 5.66 -8.79 15.46
N ASN A 34 6.62 -9.70 15.58
CA ASN A 34 7.00 -10.63 14.51
C ASN A 34 7.27 -9.94 13.16
N CYS A 35 7.97 -8.81 13.16
CA CYS A 35 8.29 -8.02 11.95
C CYS A 35 7.07 -7.38 11.26
N VAL A 36 5.93 -7.32 11.94
CA VAL A 36 4.78 -6.52 11.56
C VAL A 36 4.72 -5.30 12.47
N VAL A 37 4.79 -4.12 11.87
CA VAL A 37 4.77 -2.85 12.60
C VAL A 37 3.46 -2.11 12.43
N GLN A 38 2.98 -1.52 13.52
CA GLN A 38 1.85 -0.59 13.49
C GLN A 38 2.37 0.85 13.52
N LEU A 39 1.77 1.70 12.68
CA LEU A 39 2.10 3.11 12.50
C LEU A 39 0.88 3.94 12.92
N ASP A 40 1.08 4.97 13.75
CA ASP A 40 -0.02 5.80 14.28
C ASP A 40 0.15 7.27 13.87
N GLU A 41 1.36 7.82 14.02
CA GLU A 41 1.65 9.21 13.67
C GLU A 41 2.36 9.31 12.32
N PHE A 42 1.60 9.61 11.25
CA PHE A 42 2.14 9.92 9.93
C PHE A 42 2.55 11.40 9.84
N SER A 43 3.85 11.67 9.85
CA SER A 43 4.39 12.99 9.51
C SER A 43 4.23 13.33 8.02
N HIS A 44 4.16 12.30 7.18
CA HIS A 44 3.91 12.40 5.76
C HIS A 44 3.19 11.15 5.26
N PHE A 45 2.17 11.34 4.41
CA PHE A 45 1.51 10.27 3.67
C PHE A 45 1.07 10.79 2.32
N ARG A 46 1.48 10.13 1.24
CA ARG A 46 1.15 10.50 -0.13
C ARG A 46 0.78 9.27 -0.94
N GLN A 47 -0.51 9.20 -1.28
CA GLN A 47 -1.04 8.16 -2.15
C GLN A 47 -0.46 8.29 -3.56
N HIS A 48 -0.17 7.17 -4.19
CA HIS A 48 0.23 7.17 -5.60
C HIS A 48 -0.99 7.46 -6.50
N VAL A 49 -0.76 8.08 -7.67
CA VAL A 49 -1.84 8.59 -8.54
C VAL A 49 -2.59 7.46 -9.25
N PHE A 50 -1.87 6.41 -9.62
CA PHE A 50 -2.42 5.31 -10.41
C PHE A 50 -2.97 4.18 -9.52
N CYS A 51 -2.22 3.83 -8.48
CA CYS A 51 -2.57 2.77 -7.53
C CYS A 51 -2.51 3.33 -6.10
N PRO A 52 -3.54 4.06 -5.63
CA PRO A 52 -3.50 4.66 -4.31
C PRO A 52 -3.68 3.60 -3.22
N LEU A 53 -2.72 3.50 -2.30
CA LEU A 53 -2.91 2.84 -1.00
C LEU A 53 -3.57 3.82 -0.03
N ALA A 54 -4.69 3.46 0.61
CA ALA A 54 -5.33 4.31 1.60
C ALA A 54 -4.59 4.26 2.94
N GLN A 55 -4.48 5.42 3.61
CA GLN A 55 -3.87 5.51 4.94
C GLN A 55 -4.58 4.59 5.94
N SER A 56 -5.91 4.50 5.86
CA SER A 56 -6.70 3.59 6.69
C SER A 56 -6.36 2.11 6.46
N GLU A 57 -5.90 1.72 5.27
CA GLU A 57 -5.45 0.34 5.03
C GLU A 57 -4.13 0.08 5.77
N VAL A 58 -3.21 1.07 5.77
CA VAL A 58 -1.95 1.00 6.50
C VAL A 58 -2.17 0.87 8.01
N GLU A 59 -3.06 1.68 8.57
CA GLU A 59 -3.38 1.68 10.00
C GLU A 59 -4.00 0.35 10.47
N ASN A 60 -4.79 -0.30 9.61
CA ASN A 60 -5.51 -1.53 9.93
C ASN A 60 -4.70 -2.81 9.71
N LEU A 61 -3.94 -2.90 8.63
CA LEU A 61 -3.23 -4.13 8.24
C LEU A 61 -1.84 -4.25 8.89
N GLY A 62 -1.23 -3.12 9.26
CA GLY A 62 0.17 -3.08 9.66
C GLY A 62 1.12 -3.25 8.47
N VAL A 63 2.41 -3.00 8.70
CA VAL A 63 3.45 -3.04 7.67
C VAL A 63 4.43 -4.17 7.96
N HIS A 64 4.58 -5.08 7.01
CA HIS A 64 5.53 -6.18 7.04
C HIS A 64 6.92 -5.67 6.63
N LEU A 65 7.89 -5.97 7.49
CA LEU A 65 9.29 -5.62 7.28
C LEU A 65 10.08 -6.83 6.78
N THR A 66 11.09 -6.58 5.94
CA THR A 66 12.12 -7.57 5.63
C THR A 66 12.90 -7.95 6.89
N GLU A 67 13.57 -9.12 6.89
CA GLU A 67 14.38 -9.57 8.04
C GLU A 67 15.38 -8.48 8.49
N ARG A 68 16.06 -7.84 7.53
CA ARG A 68 17.03 -6.78 7.80
C ARG A 68 16.40 -5.52 8.39
N GLN A 69 15.24 -5.09 7.89
CA GLN A 69 14.51 -3.94 8.45
C GLN A 69 13.99 -4.26 9.86
N CYS A 70 13.54 -5.51 10.07
CA CYS A 70 13.01 -5.98 11.35
C CYS A 70 14.07 -5.97 12.47
N GLU A 71 15.32 -6.33 12.16
CA GLU A 71 16.44 -6.30 13.12
C GLU A 71 16.69 -4.90 13.72
N VAL A 72 16.41 -3.85 12.95
CA VAL A 72 16.68 -2.46 13.34
C VAL A 72 15.43 -1.71 13.79
N ALA A 73 14.24 -2.17 13.39
CA ALA A 73 12.97 -1.53 13.70
C ALA A 73 12.61 -1.65 15.20
N ARG A 74 12.49 -0.51 15.89
CA ARG A 74 12.07 -0.47 17.30
C ARG A 74 10.89 0.48 17.49
N VAL A 75 10.08 0.21 18.50
CA VAL A 75 9.04 1.16 18.92
C VAL A 75 9.68 2.50 19.24
N GLY A 76 9.08 3.59 18.75
CA GLY A 76 9.58 4.96 18.87
C GLY A 76 10.62 5.35 17.81
N THR A 77 10.98 4.46 16.89
CA THR A 77 11.82 4.82 15.73
C THR A 77 10.96 5.30 14.56
N GLY A 78 11.50 6.28 13.81
CA GLY A 78 10.90 6.75 12.57
C GLY A 78 11.19 5.79 11.42
N LEU A 79 10.18 5.54 10.61
CA LEU A 79 10.21 4.69 9.43
C LEU A 79 9.72 5.50 8.22
N SER A 80 10.38 5.34 7.08
CA SER A 80 10.03 6.05 5.85
C SER A 80 10.36 5.21 4.63
N GLY A 81 9.55 5.32 3.58
CA GLY A 81 9.78 4.61 2.33
C GLY A 81 8.54 4.60 1.46
N VAL A 82 8.46 3.59 0.60
CA VAL A 82 7.27 3.30 -0.20
C VAL A 82 6.60 2.06 0.36
N LEU A 83 5.30 2.19 0.64
CA LEU A 83 4.43 1.09 1.00
C LEU A 83 3.78 0.54 -0.26
N PHE A 84 3.70 -0.78 -0.36
CA PHE A 84 3.01 -1.45 -1.45
C PHE A 84 2.23 -2.66 -0.94
N ILE A 85 1.09 -2.99 -1.55
CA ILE A 85 0.29 -4.17 -1.21
C ILE A 85 0.70 -5.37 -2.07
N VAL A 86 1.06 -6.49 -1.44
CA VAL A 86 1.23 -7.80 -2.08
C VAL A 86 0.37 -8.82 -1.35
N ASP A 87 -0.49 -9.55 -2.07
CA ASP A 87 -1.38 -10.58 -1.51
C ASP A 87 -2.19 -10.12 -0.26
N GLY A 88 -2.61 -8.84 -0.26
CA GLY A 88 -3.40 -8.25 0.84
C GLY A 88 -2.58 -7.85 2.08
N GLN A 89 -1.25 -7.92 2.02
CA GLN A 89 -0.33 -7.46 3.07
C GLN A 89 0.45 -6.24 2.58
N ILE A 90 0.78 -5.33 3.49
CA ILE A 90 1.53 -4.11 3.17
C ILE A 90 3.01 -4.35 3.47
N PHE A 91 3.88 -4.07 2.51
CA PHE A 91 5.32 -4.20 2.63
C PHE A 91 6.02 -2.85 2.51
N LEU A 92 7.22 -2.76 3.08
CA LEU A 92 8.11 -1.62 2.96
C LEU A 92 9.25 -1.90 1.96
N ASP A 93 9.37 -1.06 0.93
CA ASP A 93 10.54 -1.01 0.03
C ASP A 93 11.62 -0.08 0.62
#